data_AF-A0A378AZK2-F1
#
_entry.id   AF-A0A378AZK2-F1
#
_cell.length_a   1.000
_cell.length_b   1.000
_cell.length_c   1.000
_cell.angle_alpha   90.00
_cell.angle_beta   90.00
_cell.angle_gamma   90.00
#
_symmetry.space_group_name_H-M   'P 1'
#
loop_
_entity.id
_entity.type
_entity.pdbx_description
1 polymer ?
#
loop_
_entity_poly.entity_id
_entity_poly.type
_entity_poly.pdbx_seq_one_letter_code
_entity_poly.pdbx_strand_id
1 'polypeptide(L)' 'MSHSQDYIKGAIAALNEVKAIGLAAAMHTGILHGKEAGDAVRATVDSLADPLINKYKAMVVKND' A
#
# COMPACT_ATOMS: atom_id res chain seq x y z
N MET A 1 -15.41 -16.67 -3.04
CA MET A 1 -16.42 -15.82 -2.36
C MET A 1 -16.46 -14.50 -3.07
N SER A 2 -17.62 -14.05 -3.55
CA SER A 2 -17.76 -12.67 -4.04
C SER A 2 -17.74 -11.74 -2.82
N HIS A 3 -16.88 -10.73 -2.83
CA HIS A 3 -16.83 -9.72 -1.79
C HIS A 3 -17.74 -8.55 -2.19
N SER A 4 -18.43 -7.94 -1.22
CA SER A 4 -19.21 -6.73 -1.49
C SER A 4 -18.32 -5.59 -1.99
N GLN A 5 -18.87 -4.69 -2.80
CA GLN A 5 -18.12 -3.52 -3.28
C GLN A 5 -17.58 -2.67 -2.13
N ASP A 6 -18.32 -2.53 -1.03
CA ASP A 6 -17.89 -1.80 0.17
C ASP A 6 -16.69 -2.46 0.86
N TYR A 7 -16.66 -3.79 0.91
CA TYR A 7 -15.50 -4.52 1.42
C TYR A 7 -14.25 -4.24 0.57
N ILE A 8 -14.38 -4.26 -0.75
CA ILE A 8 -13.26 -4.03 -1.67
C ILE A 8 -12.74 -2.59 -1.55
N LYS A 9 -13.64 -1.60 -1.48
CA LYS A 9 -13.29 -0.19 -1.26
C LYS A 9 -12.60 0.01 0.09
N GLY A 10 -13.12 -0.60 1.16
CA GLY A 10 -12.51 -0.55 2.49
C GLY A 10 -11.11 -1.17 2.52
N ALA A 11 -10.91 -2.29 1.85
CA ALA A 11 -9.59 -2.92 1.73
C ALA A 11 -8.58 -2.01 1.00
N ILE A 12 -8.99 -1.36 -0.09
CA ILE A 12 -8.13 -0.40 -0.82
C ILE A 12 -7.77 0.79 0.08
N ALA A 13 -8.74 1.33 0.83
CA ALA A 13 -8.51 2.44 1.75
C ALA A 13 -7.48 2.08 2.84
N ALA A 14 -7.66 0.94 3.51
CA ALA A 14 -6.71 0.46 4.52
C ALA A 14 -5.29 0.25 3.95
N LEU A 15 -5.18 -0.30 2.74
CA LEU A 15 -3.87 -0.48 2.08
C LEU A 15 -3.20 0.87 1.74
N ASN A 16 -3.98 1.88 1.34
CA ASN A 16 -3.45 3.22 1.12
C ASN A 16 -2.97 3.88 2.42
N GLU A 17 -3.66 3.65 3.54
CA GLU A 17 -3.20 4.11 4.86
C GLU A 17 -1.87 3.44 5.25
N VAL A 18 -1.74 2.13 5.02
CA VAL A 18 -0.47 1.41 5.23
C VAL A 18 0.66 2.02 4.38
N LYS A 19 0.40 2.36 3.11
CA LYS A 19 1.40 3.07 2.28
C LYS A 19 1.78 4.43 2.85
N ALA A 20 0.81 5.21 3.34
CA ALA A 20 1.08 6.51 3.92
C ALA A 20 1.97 6.41 5.17
N ILE A 21 1.67 5.47 6.08
CA ILE A 21 2.48 5.19 7.27
C ILE A 21 3.88 4.71 6.87
N GLY A 22 3.96 3.78 5.92
CA GLY A 22 5.23 3.25 5.44
C GLY A 22 6.11 4.31 4.76
N LEU A 23 5.51 5.25 4.03
CA LEU A 23 6.23 6.39 3.46
C LEU A 23 6.75 7.33 4.56
N ALA A 24 5.95 7.60 5.60
CA ALA A 24 6.41 8.39 6.74
C ALA A 24 7.59 7.71 7.47
N ALA A 25 7.55 6.39 7.61
CA ALA A 25 8.67 5.61 8.15
C ALA A 25 9.91 5.70 7.25
N ALA A 26 9.74 5.51 5.94
CA ALA A 26 10.82 5.64 4.96
C ALA A 26 11.48 7.02 5.00
N MET A 27 10.70 8.09 5.14
CA MET A 27 11.21 9.45 5.30
C MET A 27 12.04 9.60 6.58
N HIS A 28 11.55 9.11 7.72
CA HIS A 28 12.30 9.15 8.98
C HIS A 28 13.60 8.35 8.88
N THR A 29 13.55 7.13 8.32
CA THR A 29 14.75 6.32 8.07
C THR A 29 15.72 7.04 7.15
N GLY A 30 15.23 7.70 6.09
CA GLY A 30 16.05 8.48 5.17
C GLY A 30 16.79 9.64 5.84
N ILE A 31 16.13 10.32 6.78
CA ILE A 31 16.73 11.40 7.59
C ILE A 31 17.78 10.86 8.56
N LEU A 32 17.50 9.75 9.25
CA LEU A 32 18.35 9.22 10.32
C LEU A 32 19.53 8.39 9.81
N HIS A 33 19.33 7.64 8.74
CA HIS A 33 20.26 6.60 8.26
C HIS A 33 20.72 6.83 6.82
N GLY A 34 20.27 7.91 6.18
CA GLY A 34 20.62 8.27 4.83
C GLY A 34 19.63 7.79 3.78
N LYS A 35 19.72 8.40 2.59
CA LYS A 35 18.77 8.22 1.49
C LYS A 35 18.56 6.76 1.08
N GLU A 36 19.64 5.98 1.00
CA GLU A 36 19.59 4.57 0.58
C GLU A 36 18.74 3.71 1.53
N ALA A 37 18.84 3.94 2.85
CA ALA A 37 18.03 3.25 3.83
C ALA A 37 16.54 3.65 3.73
N GLY A 38 16.25 4.94 3.53
CA GLY A 38 14.89 5.41 3.28
C GLY A 38 14.28 4.82 2.01
N ASP A 39 15.06 4.79 0.92
CA ASP A 39 14.63 4.21 -0.35
C ASP A 39 14.36 2.70 -0.23
N ALA A 40 15.16 1.96 0.55
CA ALA A 40 14.93 0.54 0.81
C ALA A 40 13.63 0.28 1.58
N VAL A 41 13.34 1.10 2.62
CA VAL A 41 12.07 1.00 3.36
C VAL A 41 10.89 1.33 2.45
N ARG A 42 10.99 2.40 1.65
CA ARG A 42 9.95 2.75 0.68
C ARG A 42 9.69 1.63 -0.31
N ALA A 43 10.74 1.08 -0.92
CA ALA A 43 10.63 -0.02 -1.88
C ALA A 43 9.96 -1.26 -1.26
N THR A 44 10.27 -1.54 0.01
CA THR A 44 9.63 -2.64 0.76
C THR A 44 8.13 -2.38 0.92
N VAL A 45 7.73 -1.19 1.37
CA VAL A 45 6.30 -0.81 1.53
C VAL A 45 5.55 -0.90 0.20
N ASP A 46 6.12 -0.33 -0.86
CA ASP A 46 5.53 -0.37 -2.21
C ASP A 46 5.36 -1.82 -2.69
N SER A 47 6.38 -2.68 -2.52
CA SER A 47 6.34 -4.08 -2.93
C SER A 47 5.27 -4.92 -2.22
N LEU A 48 4.91 -4.56 -0.98
CA LEU A 48 3.90 -5.26 -0.19
C LEU A 48 2.48 -4.75 -0.51
N ALA A 49 2.32 -3.42 -0.60
CA ALA A 49 1.00 -2.81 -0.73
C ALA A 49 0.48 -2.80 -2.16
N ASP A 50 1.33 -2.52 -3.16
CA ASP A 50 0.89 -2.33 -4.55
C ASP A 50 0.26 -3.59 -5.17
N PRO A 51 0.80 -4.81 -4.98
CA PRO A 51 0.15 -6.01 -5.49
C PRO A 51 -1.24 -6.24 -4.88
N LEU A 52 -1.41 -5.92 -3.60
CA LEU A 52 -2.69 -6.06 -2.90
C LEU A 52 -3.70 -5.02 -3.38
N ILE A 53 -3.28 -3.77 -3.52
CA ILE A 53 -4.13 -2.69 -4.07
C ILE A 53 -4.59 -3.06 -5.49
N ASN A 54 -3.67 -3.54 -6.33
CA ASN A 54 -3.98 -3.95 -7.71
C ASN A 54 -4.95 -5.14 -7.73
N LYS A 55 -4.78 -6.12 -6.84
CA LYS A 55 -5.70 -7.25 -6.69
C LYS A 55 -7.11 -6.77 -6.34
N TYR A 56 -7.27 -5.86 -5.38
CA TYR A 56 -8.58 -5.34 -5.00
C TYR A 56 -9.19 -4.44 -6.08
N LYS A 57 -8.39 -3.61 -6.77
CA LYS A 57 -8.87 -2.81 -7.91
C LYS A 57 -9.39 -3.71 -9.05
N ALA A 58 -8.69 -4.81 -9.35
CA ALA A 58 -9.15 -5.78 -10.35
C ALA A 58 -10.45 -6.50 -9.92
N MET A 59 -10.72 -6.60 -8.62
CA MET A 59 -12.00 -7.10 -8.11
C MET A 59 -13.12 -6.08 -8.23
N VAL A 60 -12.85 -4.76 -8.18
CA VAL A 60 -13.87 -3.73 -8.48
C VAL A 60 -14.35 -3.89 -9.92
N VAL A 61 -13.43 -3.95 -10.89
CA VAL A 61 -13.74 -4.07 -12.33
C VAL A 61 -14.53 -5.35 -12.65
N LYS A 62 -14.37 -6.42 -11.87
CA LYS A 62 -15.10 -7.68 -12.06
C LYS A 62 -16.47 -7.72 -11.36
N ASN A 63 -16.76 -6.75 -10.48
CA ASN A 63 -18.02 -6.64 -9.74
C ASN A 63 -18.85 -5.40 -10.19
N ASP A 64 -18.45 -4.74 -11.26
CA ASP A 64 -19.26 -3.78 -12.04
C ASP A 64 -19.94 -4.52 -13.21
#